data_AF-A0AB33BWW8-F1
#
_entry.id   AF-A0AB33BWW8-F1
#
_cell.length_a   1.000
_cell.length_b   1.000
_cell.length_c   1.000
_cell.angle_alpha   90.00
_cell.angle_beta   90.00
_cell.angle_gamma   90.00
#
_symmetry.space_group_name_H-M   'P 1'
#
loop_
_entity.id
_entity.type
_entity.pdbx_description
1 polymer ?
#
loop_
_entity_poly.entity_id
_entity_poly.type
_entity_poly.pdbx_seq_one_letter_code
_entity_poly.pdbx_strand_id
1 'polypeptide(L)' 'MAVTYELAKHRPDEIYLSTVVQLELYYGAYKSSRKEQNLAKLERFFLRFYLLTKILQKLLE' A
#
# COMPACT_ATOMS: atom_id res chain seq x y z
N MET A 1 12.41 -16.11 0.53
CA MET A 1 12.76 -15.47 1.81
C MET A 1 13.74 -14.30 1.70
N ALA A 2 14.41 -14.07 0.56
CA ALA A 2 15.35 -12.94 0.40
C ALA A 2 14.68 -11.56 0.50
N VAL A 3 13.54 -11.36 -0.17
CA VAL A 3 12.84 -10.05 -0.20
C VAL A 3 12.39 -9.60 1.18
N THR A 4 11.82 -10.49 2.00
CA THR A 4 11.41 -10.18 3.37
C THR A 4 12.58 -9.84 4.28
N TYR A 5 13.74 -10.48 4.07
CA TYR A 5 14.95 -10.18 4.83
C TYR A 5 15.51 -8.80 4.46
N GLU A 6 15.57 -8.46 3.18
CA GLU A 6 16.02 -7.13 2.74
C GLU A 6 15.08 -6.03 3.22
N LEU A 7 13.75 -6.22 3.11
CA LEU A 7 12.77 -5.25 3.60
C LEU A 7 12.87 -5.03 5.12
N ALA A 8 13.21 -6.06 5.89
CA ALA A 8 13.36 -5.96 7.34
C ALA A 8 14.57 -5.13 7.78
N LYS A 9 15.54 -4.86 6.88
CA LYS A 9 16.68 -3.99 7.17
C LYS A 9 16.33 -2.50 7.11
N HIS A 10 15.20 -2.16 6.50
CA HIS A 10 14.75 -0.79 6.34
C HIS A 10 13.66 -0.47 7.36
N ARG A 11 13.63 0.79 7.83
CA ARG A 11 12.54 1.22 8.71
C ARG A 11 11.27 1.44 7.88
N PRO A 12 10.06 1.20 8.42
CA PRO A 12 8.83 1.36 7.64
C PRO A 12 8.64 2.77 7.03
N ASP A 13 9.17 3.81 7.69
CA ASP A 13 9.17 5.21 7.22
C ASP A 13 10.13 5.48 6.04
N GLU A 14 11.02 4.53 5.72
CA GLU A 14 11.91 4.59 4.56
C GLU A 14 11.30 3.90 3.33
N ILE A 15 10.17 3.22 3.52
CA ILE A 15 9.48 2.46 2.48
C ILE A 15 8.24 3.24 2.04
N TYR A 16 8.27 3.66 0.78
CA TYR A 16 7.17 4.39 0.16
C TYR A 16 6.31 3.48 -0.68
N LEU A 17 5.00 3.66 -0.59
CA LEU A 17 4.03 2.98 -1.43
C LEU A 17 3.47 3.95 -2.48
N SER A 18 3.50 3.55 -3.75
CA SER A 18 2.82 4.31 -4.81
C SER A 18 1.30 4.36 -4.58
N THR A 19 0.68 5.50 -4.85
CA THR A 19 -0.78 5.62 -4.84
C THR A 19 -1.46 4.70 -5.84
N VAL A 20 -0.79 4.33 -6.93
CA VAL A 20 -1.28 3.32 -7.89
C VAL A 20 -1.40 1.95 -7.22
N VAL A 21 -0.39 1.54 -6.45
CA VAL A 21 -0.42 0.27 -5.73
C VAL A 21 -1.50 0.29 -4.64
N GLN A 22 -1.69 1.42 -3.96
CA GLN A 22 -2.79 1.58 -3.01
C GLN A 22 -4.16 1.37 -3.68
N LEU A 23 -4.38 1.95 -4.87
CA LEU A 23 -5.61 1.76 -5.64
C LEU A 23 -5.82 0.29 -6.03
N GLU A 24 -4.78 -0.39 -6.51
CA GLU A 24 -4.82 -1.81 -6.87
C GLU A 24 -5.16 -2.70 -5.66
N LEU A 25 -4.56 -2.41 -4.50
CA LEU A 25 -4.83 -3.13 -3.26
C LEU A 25 -6.28 -2.95 -2.81
N TYR A 26 -6.80 -1.72 -2.86
CA TYR A 26 -8.22 -1.48 -2.58
C TYR A 26 -9.11 -2.22 -3.57
N TYR A 27 -8.83 -2.13 -4.88
CA TYR A 27 -9.59 -2.86 -5.90
C TYR A 27 -9.63 -4.37 -5.59
N GLY A 28 -8.49 -4.96 -5.25
CA GLY A 28 -8.40 -6.36 -4.83
C GLY A 28 -9.25 -6.68 -3.59
N ALA A 29 -9.24 -5.82 -2.57
CA ALA A 29 -10.07 -5.99 -1.38
C ALA A 29 -11.56 -5.92 -1.70
N TYR A 30 -12.00 -4.93 -2.48
CA TYR A 30 -13.39 -4.76 -2.90
C TYR A 30 -13.90 -5.91 -3.78
N LYS A 31 -13.05 -6.47 -4.64
CA LYS A 31 -13.40 -7.60 -5.52
C LYS A 31 -13.40 -8.94 -4.78
N SER A 32 -12.76 -9.04 -3.63
CA SER A 32 -12.64 -10.30 -2.88
C SER A 32 -13.93 -10.71 -2.17
N SER A 33 -14.10 -12.02 -1.92
CA SER A 33 -15.20 -12.55 -1.10
C SER A 33 -15.07 -12.22 0.39
N ARG A 34 -13.94 -11.69 0.84
CA ARG A 34 -13.61 -11.37 2.24
C ARG A 34 -13.34 -9.86 2.40
N LYS A 35 -14.19 -9.04 1.78
CA LYS A 35 -14.01 -7.60 1.61
C LYS A 35 -13.67 -6.88 2.92
N GLU A 36 -14.50 -7.00 3.95
CA GLU A 36 -14.36 -6.24 5.21
C GLU A 36 -13.05 -6.60 5.93
N GLN A 37 -12.71 -7.90 5.93
CA GLN A 37 -11.48 -8.41 6.56
C GLN A 37 -10.23 -7.94 5.82
N ASN A 38 -10.31 -7.80 4.49
CA ASN A 38 -9.22 -7.29 3.68
C ASN A 38 -9.08 -5.77 3.81
N LEU A 39 -10.18 -5.02 3.86
CA LEU A 39 -10.15 -3.58 4.13
C LEU A 39 -9.51 -3.28 5.49
N ALA A 40 -9.90 -3.99 6.55
CA ALA A 40 -9.30 -3.83 7.87
C ALA A 40 -7.79 -4.16 7.89
N LYS A 41 -7.32 -5.09 7.04
CA LYS A 41 -5.89 -5.36 6.87
C LYS A 41 -5.18 -4.21 6.15
N LEU A 42 -5.80 -3.67 5.11
CA LEU A 42 -5.25 -2.55 4.35
C LEU A 42 -5.14 -1.28 5.20
N GLU A 43 -6.13 -0.99 6.04
CA GLU A 43 -6.06 0.13 6.99
C GLU A 43 -4.83 0.00 7.91
N ARG A 44 -4.65 -1.16 8.56
CA ARG A 44 -3.48 -1.40 9.40
C ARG A 44 -2.15 -1.39 8.64
N PHE A 45 -2.18 -1.79 7.37
CA PHE A 45 -1.01 -1.79 6.51
C PHE A 45 -0.60 -0.36 6.15
N PHE A 46 -1.51 0.47 5.65
CA PHE A 46 -1.20 1.84 5.23
C PHE A 46 -0.83 2.78 6.39
N LEU A 47 -1.22 2.48 7.62
CA LEU A 47 -0.74 3.23 8.81
C LEU A 47 0.79 3.11 9.02
N ARG A 48 1.47 2.14 8.39
CA ARG A 48 2.89 1.88 8.60
C ARG A 48 3.80 2.43 7.50
N PHE A 49 3.25 2.89 6.37
CA PHE A 49 4.02 3.28 5.20
C PHE A 49 3.63 4.67 4.71
N TYR A 50 4.60 5.42 4.16
CA TYR A 50 4.30 6.69 3.51
C TYR A 50 3.81 6.48 2.07
N LEU A 51 2.85 7.30 1.65
CA LEU A 51 2.32 7.27 0.28
C LEU A 51 3.11 8.22 -0.61
N LEU A 52 3.57 7.70 -1.75
CA LEU A 52 4.15 8.51 -2.81
C LEU A 52 3.02 9.10 -3.66
N THR A 53 2.61 10.31 -3.30
CA THR A 53 1.45 11.00 -3.90
C THR A 53 1.75 11.80 -5.16
N LYS A 54 3.02 11.93 -5.55
CA LYS A 54 3.43 12.76 -6.71
C LYS A 54 2.79 12.38 -8.05
N ILE A 55 2.28 11.14 -8.18
CA ILE A 55 1.57 10.69 -9.39
C ILE A 55 0.20 11.36 -9.54
N LEU A 56 -0.49 11.72 -8.45
CA LEU A 56 -1.82 12.35 -8.53
C LEU A 56 -1.76 13.79 -9.06
N GLN A 57 -0.66 14.52 -8.87
CA GLN A 57 -0.51 15.85 -9.45
C GLN A 57 -0.52 15.83 -10.99
N LYS A 58 -0.01 14.76 -11.61
CA LYS A 58 0.07 14.63 -13.08
C LYS A 58 -1.26 14.19 -13.73
N LEU A 59 -2.24 13.79 -12.93
CA LEU A 59 -3.60 13.45 -13.38
C LEU A 59 -4.60 14.60 -13.15
N LEU A 60 -4.15 15.68 -12.50
CA LEU A 60 -4.89 16.92 -12.25
C LEU A 60 -4.40 18.07 -13.15
N GLU A 61 -3.47 17.80 -14.08
CA GLU A 61 -3.05 18.63 -15.20
C GLU A 61 -3.52 18.00 -16.51
#